data_AF-A0A0W1A374-F1
#
_entry.id   AF-A0A0W1A374-F1
#
_cell.length_a   1.000
_cell.length_b   1.000
_cell.length_c   1.000
_cell.angle_alpha   90.00
_cell.angle_beta   90.00
_cell.angle_gamma   90.00
#
_symmetry.space_group_name_H-M   'P 1'
#
loop_
_entity.id
_entity.type
_entity.pdbx_description
1 polymer ?
#
loop_
_entity_poly.entity_id
_entity_poly.type
_entity_poly.pdbx_seq_one_letter_code
_entity_poly.pdbx_strand_id
1 'polypeptide(L)'
;MNSKVIPSYEHFCESLYEAVLAIHDQSASLNDRILNLSKLNCTHNELLGLVKQEFADFDSSITFPNFMILPRVFSEVQFKKERDRLMYSIDEYRELLLVVAETKRKYCRYH
;
A
#
# COMPACT_ATOMS: atom_id res chain seq x y z
N MET A 1 5.32 12.96 25.81
CA MET A 1 5.46 11.71 25.03
C MET A 1 5.24 12.07 23.56
N ASN A 2 6.32 12.39 22.84
CA ASN A 2 6.22 12.66 21.41
C ASN A 2 5.95 11.33 20.72
N SER A 3 4.70 11.10 20.34
CA SER A 3 4.34 10.11 19.34
C SER A 3 5.16 10.49 18.10
N LYS A 4 6.30 9.84 17.89
CA LYS A 4 7.00 9.86 16.62
C LYS A 4 6.07 9.14 15.64
N VAL A 5 5.06 9.85 15.16
CA VAL A 5 4.43 9.54 13.88
C VAL A 5 5.61 9.50 12.92
N ILE A 6 5.88 8.33 12.37
CA ILE A 6 7.02 8.15 11.48
C ILE A 6 6.75 9.11 10.31
N PRO A 7 7.62 10.11 10.04
CA PRO A 7 7.39 11.10 8.98
C PRO A 7 7.14 10.46 7.61
N SER A 8 7.53 9.18 7.43
CA SER A 8 7.26 8.39 6.24
C SER A 8 5.81 7.92 6.09
N TYR A 9 5.02 7.81 7.17
CA TYR A 9 3.66 7.27 7.09
C TYR A 9 2.62 8.31 6.69
N GLU A 10 2.72 9.55 7.20
CA GLU A 10 1.86 10.66 6.74
C GLU A 10 2.16 10.98 5.28
N HIS A 11 3.44 11.08 4.92
CA HIS A 11 3.88 11.26 3.54
C HIS A 11 3.41 10.11 2.63
N PHE A 12 3.43 8.87 3.13
CA PHE A 12 2.85 7.73 2.44
C PHE A 12 1.33 7.88 2.25
N CYS A 13 0.59 8.28 3.27
CA CYS A 13 -0.86 8.48 3.20
C CYS A 13 -1.24 9.58 2.19
N GLU A 14 -0.51 10.70 2.19
CA GLU A 14 -0.68 11.78 1.22
C GLU A 14 -0.36 11.30 -0.20
N SER A 15 0.76 10.60 -0.39
CA SER A 15 1.17 10.09 -1.71
C SER A 15 0.15 9.08 -2.26
N LEU A 16 -0.39 8.23 -1.38
CA LEU A 16 -1.45 7.29 -1.73
C LEU A 16 -2.72 8.05 -2.13
N TYR A 17 -3.13 9.04 -1.34
CA TYR A 17 -4.34 9.82 -1.60
C TYR A 17 -4.27 10.52 -2.98
N GLU A 18 -3.16 11.18 -3.29
CA GLU A 18 -2.92 11.81 -4.59
C GLU A 18 -2.96 10.78 -5.74
N ALA A 19 -2.31 9.62 -5.56
CA ALA A 19 -2.33 8.55 -6.56
C ALA A 19 -3.74 8.00 -6.81
N VAL A 20 -4.55 7.87 -5.76
CA VAL A 20 -5.94 7.40 -5.84
C VAL A 20 -6.80 8.41 -6.61
N LEU A 21 -6.69 9.70 -6.29
CA LEU A 21 -7.41 10.75 -7.01
C LEU A 21 -7.08 10.72 -8.51
N ALA A 22 -5.78 10.65 -8.83
CA ALA A 22 -5.30 10.70 -10.20
C ALA A 22 -5.69 9.46 -11.05
N ILE A 23 -6.00 8.32 -10.43
CA ILE A 23 -6.47 7.09 -11.11
C ILE A 23 -7.99 7.14 -11.38
N HIS A 24 -8.73 7.82 -10.50
CA HIS A 24 -10.18 7.97 -10.59
C HIS A 24 -10.62 9.14 -11.48
N ASP A 25 -9.71 10.03 -11.87
CA ASP A 25 -9.99 11.09 -12.83
C ASP A 25 -10.41 10.51 -14.18
N GLN A 26 -11.71 10.59 -14.48
CA GLN A 26 -12.29 10.11 -15.73
C GLN A 26 -12.06 11.08 -16.89
N SER A 27 -11.65 12.32 -16.61
CA SER A 27 -11.29 13.29 -17.64
C SER A 27 -9.89 13.06 -18.21
N ALA A 28 -9.03 12.36 -17.46
CA ALA A 28 -7.69 11.97 -17.88
C ALA A 28 -7.71 10.85 -18.93
N SER A 29 -6.70 10.84 -19.81
CA SER A 29 -6.55 9.80 -20.82
C SER A 29 -6.27 8.44 -20.17
N LEU A 30 -6.57 7.34 -20.87
CA LEU A 30 -6.24 5.99 -20.38
C LEU A 30 -4.73 5.85 -20.10
N ASN A 31 -3.87 6.47 -20.91
CA ASN A 31 -2.42 6.41 -20.73
C ASN A 31 -1.98 7.12 -19.45
N ASP A 32 -2.56 8.28 -19.13
CA ASP A 32 -2.26 9.01 -17.90
C ASP A 32 -2.71 8.21 -16.68
N ARG A 33 -3.88 7.57 -16.77
CA ARG A 33 -4.40 6.71 -15.72
C ARG A 33 -3.53 5.46 -15.54
N ILE A 34 -3.03 4.85 -16.61
CA ILE A 34 -2.07 3.73 -16.55
C ILE A 34 -0.74 4.16 -15.89
N LEU A 35 -0.26 5.37 -16.19
CA LEU A 35 0.91 5.93 -15.52
C LEU A 35 0.66 6.06 -14.01
N ASN A 36 -0.51 6.56 -13.62
CA ASN A 36 -0.87 6.67 -12.20
C ASN A 36 -1.07 5.29 -11.54
N LEU A 37 -1.60 4.29 -12.25
CA LEU A 37 -1.67 2.90 -11.78
C LEU A 37 -0.28 2.33 -11.48
N SER A 38 0.73 2.70 -12.27
CA SER A 38 2.12 2.29 -12.03
C SER A 38 2.67 2.90 -10.73
N LYS A 39 2.35 4.16 -10.44
CA LYS A 39 2.69 4.79 -9.16
C LYS A 39 2.01 4.08 -7.99
N LEU A 40 0.72 3.75 -8.13
CA LEU A 40 -0.02 3.00 -7.11
C LEU A 40 0.58 1.60 -6.86
N ASN A 41 1.02 0.91 -7.91
CA ASN A 41 1.72 -0.38 -7.76
C ASN A 41 3.07 -0.24 -7.05
N CYS A 42 3.81 0.84 -7.27
CA CYS A 42 5.02 1.13 -6.50
C CYS A 42 4.68 1.30 -5.01
N THR A 43 3.69 2.14 -4.69
CA THR A 43 3.20 2.35 -3.31
C THR A 43 2.73 1.05 -2.66
N HIS A 44 2.00 0.22 -3.39
CA HIS A 44 1.62 -1.14 -2.94
C HIS A 44 2.86 -1.98 -2.58
N ASN A 45 3.87 -2.02 -3.45
CA ASN A 45 5.06 -2.84 -3.22
C ASN A 45 5.91 -2.32 -2.06
N GLU A 46 6.02 -1.01 -1.88
CA GLU A 46 6.66 -0.39 -0.71
C GLU A 46 5.94 -0.79 0.58
N LEU A 47 4.61 -0.68 0.59
CA LEU A 47 3.78 -1.07 1.73
C LEU A 47 3.91 -2.56 2.06
N LEU A 48 3.89 -3.43 1.05
CA LEU A 48 4.12 -4.87 1.20
C LEU A 48 5.52 -5.16 1.79
N GLY A 49 6.53 -4.40 1.40
CA GLY A 49 7.87 -4.49 1.98
C GLY A 49 7.89 -4.17 3.47
N LEU A 50 7.20 -3.09 3.86
CA LEU A 50 7.05 -2.70 5.27
C LEU A 50 6.30 -3.77 6.08
N VAL A 51 5.16 -4.27 5.56
CA VAL A 51 4.40 -5.36 6.19
C VAL A 51 5.28 -6.59 6.39
N LYS A 52 5.99 -7.03 5.36
CA LYS A 52 6.90 -8.18 5.44
C LYS A 52 7.94 -8.00 6.55
N GLN A 53 8.55 -6.82 6.64
CA GLN A 53 9.55 -6.53 7.66
C GLN A 53 8.95 -6.56 9.07
N GLU A 54 7.86 -5.83 9.27
CA GLU A 54 7.19 -5.71 10.58
C GLU A 54 6.66 -7.04 11.10
N PHE A 55 6.16 -7.90 10.20
CA PHE A 55 5.67 -9.23 10.56
C PHE A 55 6.78 -10.27 10.67
N ALA A 56 7.86 -10.22 9.89
CA ALA A 56 9.00 -11.14 10.07
C ALA A 56 9.65 -10.98 11.46
N ASP A 57 9.66 -9.75 11.99
CA ASP A 57 10.08 -9.46 13.36
C ASP A 57 9.12 -10.04 14.43
N PHE A 58 7.87 -10.33 14.05
CA PHE A 58 6.83 -10.84 14.94
C PHE A 58 6.68 -12.37 14.86
N ASP A 59 6.55 -12.91 13.65
CA ASP A 59 6.42 -14.33 13.33
C ASP A 59 6.96 -14.60 11.91
N SER A 60 8.09 -15.30 11.84
CA SER A 60 8.77 -15.64 10.59
C SER A 60 8.11 -16.77 9.79
N SER A 61 7.07 -17.43 10.34
CA SER A 61 6.30 -18.45 9.63
C SER A 61 5.23 -17.86 8.70
N ILE A 62 4.90 -16.57 8.87
CA ILE A 62 3.94 -15.86 8.02
C ILE A 62 4.58 -15.59 6.65
N THR A 63 3.88 -15.99 5.60
CA THR A 63 4.30 -15.78 4.22
C THR A 63 3.46 -14.69 3.56
N PHE A 64 4.12 -13.89 2.72
CA PHE A 64 3.51 -12.79 1.99
C PHE A 64 3.74 -12.96 0.49
N PRO A 65 2.83 -12.44 -0.36
CA PRO A 65 2.99 -12.51 -1.81
C PRO A 65 4.27 -11.79 -2.28
N ASN A 66 4.75 -12.13 -3.48
CA ASN A 66 5.88 -11.45 -4.10
C ASN A 66 5.49 -10.06 -4.61
N PHE A 67 6.50 -9.20 -4.83
CA PHE A 67 6.28 -7.90 -5.47
C PHE A 67 5.66 -8.07 -6.84
N MET A 68 4.76 -7.15 -7.16
CA MET A 68 3.97 -7.22 -8.38
C MET A 68 4.55 -6.37 -9.49
N ILE A 69 4.54 -6.94 -10.69
CA ILE A 69 4.95 -6.29 -11.93
C ILE A 69 3.70 -6.10 -12.77
N LEU A 70 3.38 -4.85 -13.09
CA LEU A 70 2.24 -4.54 -13.94
C LEU A 70 2.52 -4.94 -15.40
N PRO A 71 1.49 -5.40 -16.13
CA PRO A 71 1.52 -5.47 -17.59
C PRO A 71 1.89 -4.12 -18.23
N ARG A 72 2.58 -4.15 -19.37
CA ARG A 72 2.95 -2.93 -20.10
C ARG A 72 1.80 -2.31 -20.89
N VAL A 73 0.75 -3.09 -21.16
CA VAL A 73 -0.40 -2.69 -21.99
C VAL A 73 -1.67 -3.11 -21.27
N PHE A 74 -2.62 -2.20 -21.19
CA PHE A 74 -3.93 -2.43 -20.58
C PHE A 74 -5.04 -2.09 -21.57
N SER A 75 -6.03 -2.97 -21.67
CA SER A 75 -7.38 -2.54 -22.04
C SER A 75 -8.04 -1.82 -20.87
N GLU A 76 -9.10 -1.06 -21.14
CA GLU A 76 -9.82 -0.36 -20.06
C GLU A 76 -10.40 -1.32 -19.00
N VAL A 77 -10.84 -2.51 -19.42
CA VAL A 77 -11.34 -3.55 -18.50
C VAL A 77 -10.21 -4.10 -17.63
N GLN A 78 -9.04 -4.37 -18.22
CA GLN A 78 -7.87 -4.83 -17.47
C GLN A 78 -7.38 -3.76 -16.49
N PHE A 79 -7.40 -2.49 -16.91
CA PHE A 79 -7.06 -1.36 -16.08
C PHE A 79 -7.96 -1.28 -14.83
N LYS A 80 -9.29 -1.34 -15.01
CA LYS A 80 -10.25 -1.26 -13.90
C LYS A 80 -10.04 -2.41 -12.91
N LYS A 81 -9.92 -3.64 -13.43
CA LYS A 81 -9.68 -4.83 -12.61
C LYS A 81 -8.39 -4.70 -11.79
N GLU A 82 -7.33 -4.21 -12.40
CA GLU A 82 -6.03 -4.09 -11.76
C GLU A 82 -5.98 -2.96 -10.74
N ARG A 83 -6.61 -1.82 -11.04
CA ARG A 83 -6.84 -0.74 -10.08
C ARG A 83 -7.55 -1.27 -8.83
N ASP A 84 -8.70 -1.91 -9.01
CA ASP A 84 -9.54 -2.34 -7.88
C ASP A 84 -8.80 -3.36 -7.01
N ARG A 85 -8.03 -4.25 -7.64
CA ARG A 85 -7.16 -5.20 -6.96
C ARG A 85 -6.07 -4.53 -6.14
N LEU A 86 -5.35 -3.56 -6.71
CA LEU A 86 -4.30 -2.83 -6.00
C LEU A 86 -4.86 -2.03 -4.82
N MET A 87 -6.00 -1.37 -5.02
CA MET A 87 -6.69 -0.63 -3.96
C MET A 87 -7.05 -1.52 -2.78
N TYR A 88 -7.66 -2.68 -3.06
CA TYR A 88 -8.02 -3.65 -2.03
C TYR A 88 -6.78 -4.12 -1.24
N SER A 89 -5.70 -4.51 -1.92
CA SER A 89 -4.48 -4.97 -1.24
C SER A 89 -3.81 -3.86 -0.43
N ILE A 90 -3.84 -2.61 -0.89
CA ILE A 90 -3.29 -1.48 -0.14
C ILE A 90 -4.06 -1.28 1.17
N ASP A 91 -5.39 -1.31 1.13
CA ASP A 91 -6.20 -1.17 2.33
C ASP A 91 -5.95 -2.31 3.33
N GLU A 92 -5.90 -3.56 2.85
CA GLU A 92 -5.59 -4.73 3.68
C GLU A 92 -4.21 -4.60 4.38
N TYR A 93 -3.18 -4.20 3.64
CA TYR A 93 -1.84 -4.03 4.21
C TYR A 93 -1.74 -2.86 5.19
N ARG A 94 -2.50 -1.78 4.97
CA ARG A 94 -2.58 -0.66 5.93
C ARG A 94 -3.22 -1.10 7.24
N GLU A 95 -4.31 -1.86 7.17
CA GLU A 95 -4.96 -2.42 8.35
C GLU A 95 -4.02 -3.33 9.14
N LEU A 96 -3.30 -4.22 8.45
CA LEU A 96 -2.31 -5.12 9.08
C LEU A 96 -1.21 -4.34 9.82
N LEU A 97 -0.66 -3.27 9.23
CA LEU A 97 0.35 -2.44 9.91
C LEU A 97 -0.22 -1.74 11.16
N LEU A 98 -1.47 -1.26 11.11
CA LEU A 98 -2.12 -0.66 12.27
C LEU A 98 -2.28 -1.68 13.41
N VAL A 99 -2.69 -2.91 13.10
CA VAL A 99 -2.81 -3.99 14.09
C VAL A 99 -1.46 -4.33 14.73
N VAL A 100 -0.39 -4.43 13.93
CA VAL A 100 0.97 -4.68 14.46
C VAL A 100 1.43 -3.54 15.36
N ALA A 101 1.25 -2.28 14.93
CA ALA A 101 1.62 -1.11 15.71
C ALA A 101 0.87 -1.06 17.05
N GLU A 102 -0.43 -1.38 17.06
CA GLU A 102 -1.23 -1.44 18.29
C GLU A 102 -0.76 -2.57 19.21
N THR A 103 -0.46 -3.74 18.65
CA THR A 103 0.03 -4.91 19.40
C THR A 103 1.38 -4.61 20.05
N LYS A 104 2.35 -4.05 19.30
CA LYS A 104 3.65 -3.62 19.83
C LYS A 104 3.48 -2.58 20.96
N ARG A 105 2.59 -1.59 20.77
CA ARG A 105 2.29 -0.59 21.81
C ARG A 105 1.70 -1.21 23.08
N LYS A 106 0.83 -2.22 22.96
CA LYS A 106 0.29 -2.95 24.11
C LYS A 106 1.40 -3.71 24.82
N TYR A 107 2.21 -4.49 24.10
CA TYR A 107 3.34 -5.23 24.68
C TYR A 107 4.34 -4.32 25.43
N CYS A 108 4.73 -3.18 24.86
CA CYS A 108 5.62 -2.21 25.52
C CYS A 108 5.01 -1.48 26.73
N ARG A 109 3.70 -1.61 27.00
CA ARG A 109 3.08 -1.05 28.21
C ARG A 109 3.04 -2.04 29.37
N TYR A 110 3.15 -3.33 29.08
CA TYR A 110 3.14 -4.41 30.08
C TYR A 110 4.54 -4.91 30.46
N HIS A 111 5.57 -4.43 29.76
CA HIS A 111 6.99 -4.66 30.02
C HIS A 111 7.72 -3.33 30.15
#